data_AF-A0A1A9BJQ0-F1
#
_entry.id   AF-A0A1A9BJQ0-F1
#
_cell.length_a   1.000
_cell.length_b   1.000
_cell.length_c   1.000
_cell.angle_alpha   90.00
_cell.angle_beta   90.00
_cell.angle_gamma   90.00
#
_symmetry.space_group_name_H-M   'P 1'
#
loop_
_entity.id
_entity.type
_entity.pdbx_description
1 polymer ?
#
loop_
_entity_poly.entity_id
_entity_poly.type
_entity_poly.pdbx_seq_one_letter_code
_entity_poly.pdbx_strand_id
1 'polypeptide(L)'
;MSRLDDAQAALNNRDWSTAEIDTTPPRNDATVGHTVSMSLQLTERLFAEAQRRGITPPDLIREYVEHGLDAVDAVSPPPPSQ
;
A
#
# COMPACT_ATOMS: atom_id res chain seq x y z
N MET A 1 35.02 10.55 -5.70
CA MET A 1 33.68 11.00 -6.13
C MET A 1 32.66 10.01 -5.62
N SER A 2 31.54 10.50 -5.11
CA SER A 2 30.44 9.65 -4.65
C SER A 2 29.55 9.24 -5.83
N ARG A 3 28.88 8.09 -5.73
CA ARG A 3 27.87 7.66 -6.73
C ARG A 3 26.79 8.73 -6.97
N LEU A 4 26.50 9.53 -5.95
CA LEU A 4 25.55 10.64 -6.05
C LEU A 4 26.08 11.76 -6.96
N ASP A 5 27.38 12.07 -6.88
CA ASP A 5 28.02 13.11 -7.70
C ASP A 5 28.06 12.68 -9.17
N ASP A 6 28.36 11.40 -9.43
CA ASP A 6 28.39 10.83 -10.78
C ASP A 6 27.00 10.80 -11.43
N ALA A 7 25.97 10.44 -10.65
CA ALA A 7 24.57 10.49 -11.11
C ALA A 7 24.12 11.92 -11.44
N GLN A 8 24.47 12.89 -10.59
CA GLN A 8 24.17 14.30 -10.80
C GLN A 8 24.85 14.83 -12.07
N ALA A 9 26.12 14.47 -12.30
CA ALA A 9 26.88 14.85 -13.49
C ALA A 9 26.28 14.26 -14.77
N ALA A 10 25.87 12.99 -14.74
CA ALA A 10 25.20 12.32 -15.85
C ALA A 10 23.86 13.00 -16.21
N LEU A 11 23.05 13.36 -15.21
CA LEU A 11 21.78 14.08 -15.42
C LEU A 11 22.00 15.46 -16.05
N ASN A 12 23.05 16.18 -15.62
CA ASN A 12 23.37 17.52 -16.11
C ASN A 12 23.90 17.53 -17.55
N ASN A 13 24.56 16.44 -17.98
CA ASN A 13 25.06 16.32 -19.35
C ASN A 13 23.93 16.21 -20.38
N ARG A 14 22.70 15.83 -19.96
CA ARG A 14 21.51 15.68 -20.81
C ARG A 14 21.69 14.76 -22.02
N ASP A 15 22.81 14.03 -22.09
CA ASP A 15 23.08 12.99 -23.05
C ASP A 15 22.50 11.68 -22.51
N TRP A 16 21.38 11.27 -23.10
CA TRP A 16 20.63 10.08 -22.70
C TRP A 16 20.82 8.94 -23.71
N SER A 17 21.83 9.02 -24.58
CA SER A 17 22.10 8.02 -25.62
C SER A 17 22.40 6.63 -25.08
N THR A 18 22.80 6.54 -23.81
CA THR A 18 23.08 5.29 -23.07
C THR A 18 22.02 4.99 -22.00
N ALA A 19 20.95 5.78 -21.91
CA ALA A 19 19.89 5.55 -20.95
C ALA A 19 19.04 4.35 -21.36
N GLU A 20 18.80 3.44 -20.41
CA GLU A 20 17.87 2.33 -20.60
C GLU A 20 16.50 2.70 -20.02
N ILE A 21 15.44 2.42 -20.76
CA ILE A 21 14.08 2.55 -20.24
C ILE A 21 13.86 1.38 -19.30
N ASP A 22 13.72 1.67 -18.01
CA ASP A 22 13.29 0.66 -17.04
C ASP A 22 11.81 0.32 -17.30
N THR A 23 11.59 -0.77 -18.02
CA THR A 23 10.25 -1.34 -18.26
C THR A 23 9.89 -2.38 -17.20
N THR A 24 10.66 -2.49 -16.11
CA THR A 24 10.27 -3.36 -15.01
C THR A 24 8.90 -2.89 -14.53
N PRO A 25 7.89 -3.79 -14.48
CA PRO A 25 6.62 -3.45 -13.87
C PRO A 25 6.90 -2.82 -12.51
N PRO A 26 6.16 -1.77 -12.08
CA PRO A 26 6.25 -1.31 -10.71
C PRO A 26 6.16 -2.57 -9.87
N ARG A 27 7.16 -2.82 -9.00
CA ARG A 27 7.07 -4.00 -8.15
C ARG A 27 5.68 -3.93 -7.52
N ASN A 28 4.88 -4.98 -7.73
CA ASN A 28 3.48 -5.02 -7.32
C ASN A 28 3.34 -5.03 -5.77
N ASP A 29 4.40 -4.64 -5.06
CA ASP A 29 4.56 -4.53 -3.62
C ASP A 29 4.48 -3.06 -3.14
N ALA A 30 4.17 -2.11 -4.03
CA ALA A 30 3.89 -0.73 -3.68
C ALA A 30 2.75 -0.68 -2.64
N THR A 31 3.14 -0.64 -1.37
CA THR A 31 2.21 -0.68 -0.24
C THR A 31 1.83 0.75 0.10
N VAL A 32 0.54 1.06 -0.01
CA VAL A 32 0.01 2.35 0.46
C VAL A 32 -0.20 2.25 1.97
N GLY A 33 0.59 3.00 2.73
CA GLY A 33 0.42 3.12 4.18
C GLY A 33 -0.68 4.13 4.51
N HIS A 34 -1.68 3.71 5.29
CA HIS A 34 -2.71 4.59 5.84
C HIS A 34 -2.53 4.74 7.35
N THR A 35 -2.48 5.98 7.82
CA THR A 35 -2.46 6.28 9.26
C THR A 35 -3.87 6.63 9.71
N VAL A 36 -4.36 5.97 10.76
CA VAL A 36 -5.67 6.22 11.36
C VAL A 36 -5.54 6.37 12.87
N SER A 37 -6.41 7.19 13.46
CA SER A 37 -6.56 7.29 14.91
C SER A 37 -7.76 6.44 15.36
N MET A 38 -7.56 5.62 16.39
CA MET A 38 -8.58 4.75 16.97
C MET A 38 -8.67 4.96 18.48
N SER A 39 -9.81 4.63 19.09
CA SER A 39 -9.92 4.64 20.55
C SER A 39 -9.00 3.57 21.17
N LEU A 40 -8.53 3.80 22.39
CA LEU A 40 -7.68 2.85 23.12
C LEU A 40 -8.33 1.46 23.19
N GLN A 41 -9.61 1.41 23.57
CA GLN A 41 -10.38 0.18 23.68
C GLN A 41 -10.45 -0.61 22.36
N LEU A 42 -10.60 0.08 21.22
CA LEU A 42 -10.64 -0.59 19.92
C LEU A 42 -9.27 -1.16 19.58
N THR A 43 -8.21 -0.40 19.82
CA THR A 43 -6.83 -0.85 19.62
C THR A 43 -6.52 -2.08 20.47
N GLU A 44 -6.83 -2.08 21.76
CA GLU A 44 -6.62 -3.22 22.65
C GLU A 44 -7.34 -4.49 22.16
N ARG A 45 -8.61 -4.35 21.77
CA ARG A 45 -9.39 -5.46 21.22
C ARG A 45 -8.77 -6.00 19.94
N LEU A 46 -8.29 -5.13 19.06
CA LEU A 46 -7.65 -5.51 17.81
C LEU A 46 -6.36 -6.31 18.04
N PHE A 47 -5.52 -5.85 18.98
CA PHE A 47 -4.29 -6.54 19.34
C PHE A 47 -4.56 -7.90 20.00
N ALA A 48 -5.51 -7.97 20.93
CA ALA A 48 -5.89 -9.23 21.57
C ALA A 48 -6.39 -10.26 20.56
N GLU A 49 -7.18 -9.82 19.58
CA GLU A 49 -7.71 -10.68 18.53
C GLU A 49 -6.63 -11.15 17.55
N ALA A 50 -5.73 -10.25 17.13
CA ALA A 50 -4.59 -10.59 16.29
C ALA A 50 -3.70 -11.64 16.98
N GLN A 51 -3.43 -11.45 18.28
CA GLN A 51 -2.69 -12.40 19.10
C GLN A 51 -3.42 -13.75 19.20
N ARG A 52 -4.74 -13.74 19.44
CA ARG A 52 -5.56 -14.96 19.53
C ARG A 52 -5.51 -15.78 18.23
N ARG A 53 -5.43 -15.09 17.07
CA ARG A 53 -5.36 -15.72 15.74
C ARG A 53 -3.93 -16.02 15.27
N GLY A 54 -2.91 -15.52 15.96
CA GLY A 54 -1.51 -15.67 15.55
C GLY A 54 -1.15 -14.91 14.27
N ILE A 55 -1.86 -13.81 13.97
CA ILE A 55 -1.60 -12.95 12.81
C ILE A 55 -1.15 -11.55 13.24
N THR A 56 -0.65 -10.75 12.30
CA THR A 56 -0.23 -9.38 12.61
C THR A 56 -1.45 -8.45 12.69
N PRO A 57 -1.40 -7.37 13.51
CA PRO A 57 -2.47 -6.37 13.53
C PRO A 57 -2.80 -5.77 12.15
N PRO A 58 -1.82 -5.44 11.27
CA PRO A 58 -2.13 -5.00 9.91
C PRO A 58 -2.89 -6.03 9.07
N ASP A 59 -2.57 -7.32 9.19
CA ASP A 59 -3.28 -8.37 8.45
C ASP A 59 -4.73 -8.50 8.92
N LEU A 60 -4.95 -8.43 10.24
CA LEU A 60 -6.31 -8.42 10.79
C LEU A 60 -7.10 -7.18 10.35
N ILE A 61 -6.46 -6.00 10.31
CA ILE A 61 -7.10 -4.76 9.82
C ILE A 61 -7.51 -4.94 8.36
N ARG A 62 -6.62 -5.48 7.52
CA ARG A 62 -6.91 -5.72 6.10
C ARG A 62 -8.12 -6.64 5.94
N GLU A 63 -8.13 -7.78 6.63
CA GLU A 63 -9.24 -8.76 6.61
C GLU A 63 -10.56 -8.09 7.00
N TYR A 64 -10.59 -7.33 8.10
CA TYR A 64 -11.81 -6.66 8.56
C TYR A 64 -12.28 -5.54 7.64
N VAL A 65 -11.36 -4.80 7.01
CA VAL A 65 -11.70 -3.77 6.04
C VAL A 65 -12.27 -4.39 4.77
N GLU A 66 -11.64 -5.45 4.23
CA GLU A 66 -12.12 -6.17 3.05
C GLU A 66 -13.53 -6.74 3.29
N HIS A 67 -13.73 -7.49 4.38
CA HIS A 67 -15.06 -8.00 4.73
C HIS A 67 -16.10 -6.91 4.96
N GLY A 68 -15.70 -5.77 5.54
CA GLY A 68 -16.60 -4.64 5.75
C GLY A 68 -17.06 -4.01 4.45
N LEU A 69 -16.15 -3.85 3.48
CA LEU A 69 -16.46 -3.28 2.17
C LEU A 69 -17.28 -4.25 1.31
N ASP A 70 -16.92 -5.52 1.27
CA ASP A 70 -17.66 -6.56 0.53
C ASP A 70 -19.12 -6.64 1.01
N ALA A 71 -19.36 -6.50 2.31
CA ALA A 71 -20.69 -6.50 2.88
C ALA A 71 -21.52 -5.27 2.47
N VAL A 72 -20.88 -4.11 2.27
CA VAL A 72 -21.54 -2.89 1.78
C VAL A 72 -21.87 -3.01 0.28
N ASP A 73 -20.94 -3.55 -0.51
CA ASP A 73 -21.11 -3.73 -1.95
C ASP A 73 -22.20 -4.76 -2.26
N ALA A 74 -22.29 -5.84 -1.48
CA ALA A 74 -23.35 -6.85 -1.61
C ALA A 74 -24.76 -6.29 -1.36
N VAL A 75 -24.88 -5.16 -0.66
CA VAL A 75 -26.16 -4.52 -0.30
C VAL A 75 -26.52 -3.37 -1.27
N SER A 76 -25.57 -2.88 -2.09
CA SER A 76 -25.86 -1.88 -3.12
C SER A 76 -26.30 -2.53 -4.43
N PRO A 77 -27.51 -2.25 -4.96
CA PRO A 77 -27.88 -2.71 -6.30
C PRO A 77 -26.97 -2.05 -7.35
N PRO A 78 -26.67 -2.75 -8.46
CA PRO A 78 -25.86 -2.18 -9.54
C PRO A 78 -26.52 -0.89 -10.07
N PRO A 79 -25.72 0.14 -10.42
CA PRO A 79 -26.26 1.36 -11.01
C PRO A 79 -27.01 1.01 -12.30
N PRO A 80 -28.15 1.67 -12.60
CA PRO A 80 -28.89 1.42 -13.83
C PRO A 80 -28.00 1.67 -15.04
N SER A 81 -27.96 0.71 -15.96
CA SER A 81 -27.27 0.87 -17.24
C SER A 81 -27.84 2.06 -17.99
N GLN A 82 -26.98 3.01 -18.39
CA GLN A 82 -27.32 4.07 -19.34
C GLN A 82 -27.33 3.53 -20.77
#